data_AF-A0A2D5EUQ3-F1
#
_entry.id   AF-A0A2D5EUQ3-F1
#
_cell.length_a   1.000
_cell.length_b   1.000
_cell.length_c   1.000
_cell.angle_alpha   90.00
_cell.angle_beta   90.00
_cell.angle_gamma   90.00
#
_symmetry.space_group_name_H-M   'P 1'
#
loop_
_entity.id
_entity.type
_entity.pdbx_description
1 polymer ?
#
loop_
_entity_poly.entity_id
_entity_poly.type
_entity_poly.pdbx_seq_one_letter_code
_entity_poly.pdbx_strand_id
1 'polypeptide(L)'
;MGVGGREEWRLGMVAGAGPGRRGRRLGTGRRRGGTGGLGALWGGGEMGGVRGREEWRLGLVAGAGPGRWGGGGGGASARGERWDGSAVGRRGDGGVRGREEWGGADGGSRWVRRGQGGGAAALGDRCGGRRRDRGLGDGWGRDGAGVACYAASPVPAPAPLRWFEAAGVAILAVLGSWAVQLVAASARMLRGGTFAEAAGEVARDPLSLGLAQLLGFGVAIAVGRRLGRGEPARAEGAPRLPWTADLGLLPAPRLALALAVLAGLALQLPLSEIGNAVHELTPRDLAHERAVRELLDVGSPLEGFAVVGAFVLVAPLMEELLFRGLLLPRLVRAHGVPAGLVVSAALFALVHGRPAPMAYALAAGLVLGALRLRFRSVVPCVALHAATNAVPVLVPPELLRLPGVNVVSEELLHVPLAWLLPAIAVAGAALALLARVPDVE
;
A
#
# COMPACT_ATOMS: atom_id res chain seq x y z
N MET A 1 7.20 66.66 -12.73
CA MET A 1 7.45 66.96 -14.16
C MET A 1 8.35 65.86 -14.69
N GLY A 2 8.11 65.16 -15.81
CA GLY A 2 6.98 65.22 -16.73
C GLY A 2 7.37 64.66 -18.12
N VAL A 3 6.79 63.51 -18.51
CA VAL A 3 6.58 63.03 -19.90
C VAL A 3 7.82 62.64 -20.77
N GLY A 4 7.93 61.32 -21.06
CA GLY A 4 7.74 60.81 -22.43
C GLY A 4 8.93 60.30 -23.27
N GLY A 5 8.71 59.18 -23.98
CA GLY A 5 9.58 58.66 -25.08
C GLY A 5 9.99 57.20 -24.89
N ARG A 6 9.11 56.21 -25.16
CA ARG A 6 8.88 55.48 -26.44
C ARG A 6 9.97 54.45 -26.80
N GLU A 7 9.50 53.22 -27.01
CA GLU A 7 10.25 52.05 -27.49
C GLU A 7 10.48 52.11 -29.01
N GLU A 8 11.58 51.53 -29.49
CA GLU A 8 11.74 51.17 -30.91
C GLU A 8 12.59 49.88 -31.03
N TRP A 9 11.95 48.71 -31.16
CA TRP A 9 12.62 47.45 -31.49
C TRP A 9 12.64 47.25 -33.01
N ARG A 10 13.83 47.21 -33.61
CA ARG A 10 14.00 47.06 -35.07
C ARG A 10 14.11 45.60 -35.49
N LEU A 11 13.21 45.19 -36.39
CA LEU A 11 13.27 43.91 -37.10
C LEU A 11 14.34 43.95 -38.21
N GLY A 12 15.23 42.96 -38.23
CA GLY A 12 16.16 42.72 -39.34
C GLY A 12 15.71 41.54 -40.20
N MET A 13 15.16 41.79 -41.38
CA MET A 13 15.01 40.79 -42.44
C MET A 13 16.26 40.75 -43.31
N VAL A 14 16.72 39.55 -43.68
CA VAL A 14 17.58 39.32 -44.84
C VAL A 14 16.94 38.26 -45.70
N ALA A 15 16.73 38.58 -46.99
CA ALA A 15 16.15 37.68 -47.98
C ALA A 15 17.19 37.34 -49.07
N GLY A 16 17.08 36.14 -49.63
CA GLY A 16 17.85 35.70 -50.79
C GLY A 16 17.10 34.62 -51.57
N ALA A 17 16.67 34.94 -52.80
CA ALA A 17 16.03 34.00 -53.75
C ALA A 17 17.07 33.01 -54.30
N GLY A 18 16.77 31.75 -54.66
CA GLY A 18 15.78 31.22 -55.62
C GLY A 18 16.55 30.61 -56.84
N PRO A 19 15.92 30.03 -57.89
CA PRO A 19 14.54 29.55 -58.04
C PRO A 19 14.35 28.19 -58.79
N GLY A 20 13.14 27.59 -58.69
CA GLY A 20 12.55 26.68 -59.72
C GLY A 20 12.77 25.17 -59.56
N ARG A 21 11.91 24.27 -60.08
CA ARG A 21 10.60 24.40 -60.77
C ARG A 21 9.87 23.03 -60.75
N ARG A 22 8.52 23.02 -60.61
CA ARG A 22 7.50 22.04 -61.15
C ARG A 22 7.80 20.52 -61.01
N GLY A 23 6.97 19.64 -60.46
CA GLY A 23 5.52 19.66 -60.18
C GLY A 23 4.79 18.51 -60.91
N ARG A 24 3.89 17.76 -60.24
CA ARG A 24 2.89 16.86 -60.87
C ARG A 24 1.78 16.46 -59.86
N ARG A 25 0.60 16.14 -60.39
CA ARG A 25 -0.62 15.70 -59.68
C ARG A 25 -0.85 14.19 -59.88
N LEU A 26 -1.90 13.69 -59.20
CA LEU A 26 -2.60 12.39 -59.34
C LEU A 26 -2.03 11.26 -58.46
N GLY A 27 -2.85 10.39 -57.85
CA GLY A 27 -4.31 10.26 -57.99
C GLY A 27 -5.01 9.46 -56.88
N THR A 28 -6.30 9.22 -57.08
CA THR A 28 -7.25 8.59 -56.13
C THR A 28 -7.04 7.08 -55.98
N GLY A 29 -7.16 6.55 -54.75
CA GLY A 29 -7.16 5.10 -54.49
C GLY A 29 -8.05 4.70 -53.32
N ARG A 30 -9.26 4.21 -53.61
CA ARG A 30 -10.21 3.67 -52.61
C ARG A 30 -10.14 2.14 -52.63
N ARG A 31 -9.70 1.49 -51.55
CA ARG A 31 -9.96 0.06 -51.31
C ARG A 31 -10.33 -0.21 -49.84
N ARG A 32 -11.18 -1.23 -49.66
CA ARG A 32 -11.78 -1.65 -48.39
C ARG A 32 -10.90 -2.70 -47.69
N GLY A 33 -11.02 -2.75 -46.36
CA GLY A 33 -11.20 -4.00 -45.62
C GLY A 33 -9.97 -4.87 -45.37
N GLY A 34 -9.51 -4.89 -44.11
CA GLY A 34 -8.59 -5.88 -43.56
C GLY A 34 -8.73 -5.89 -42.03
N THR A 35 -9.14 -7.04 -41.48
CA THR A 35 -9.35 -7.24 -40.03
C THR A 35 -8.09 -7.76 -39.34
N GLY A 36 -7.86 -7.32 -38.10
CA GLY A 36 -6.76 -7.77 -37.23
C GLY A 36 -5.81 -6.62 -36.89
N GLY A 37 -5.29 -6.50 -35.66
CA GLY A 37 -5.51 -7.31 -34.47
C GLY A 37 -4.91 -6.63 -33.24
N LEU A 38 -5.25 -7.12 -32.04
CA LEU A 38 -4.79 -6.56 -30.75
C LEU A 38 -3.25 -6.57 -30.66
N GLY A 39 -2.63 -5.39 -30.67
CA GLY A 39 -1.17 -5.23 -30.54
C GLY A 39 -0.69 -3.90 -29.94
N ALA A 40 -1.50 -2.84 -30.00
CA ALA A 40 -1.16 -1.52 -29.46
C ALA A 40 -1.44 -1.41 -27.95
N LEU A 41 -0.70 -2.16 -27.13
CA LEU A 41 -0.65 -2.00 -25.67
C LEU A 41 0.78 -1.90 -25.10
N TRP A 42 1.81 -2.12 -25.93
CA TRP A 42 3.22 -1.91 -25.56
C TRP A 42 3.83 -0.88 -26.50
N GLY A 43 4.60 0.07 -25.95
CA GLY A 43 5.24 1.13 -26.70
C GLY A 43 6.36 0.61 -27.60
N GLY A 44 6.10 0.58 -28.91
CA GLY A 44 7.11 0.40 -29.94
C GLY A 44 7.36 1.73 -30.66
N GLY A 45 8.45 2.43 -30.32
CA GLY A 45 8.94 3.52 -31.14
C GLY A 45 9.60 2.97 -32.40
N GLU A 46 9.23 3.49 -33.58
CA GLU A 46 9.85 3.09 -34.84
C GLU A 46 11.32 3.52 -34.88
N MET A 47 12.22 2.58 -35.19
CA MET A 47 13.66 2.85 -35.26
C MET A 47 14.09 3.35 -36.64
N GLY A 48 14.67 4.56 -36.68
CA GLY A 48 15.60 4.96 -37.74
C GLY A 48 16.91 4.18 -37.59
N GLY A 49 17.26 3.35 -38.57
CA GLY A 49 18.27 2.31 -38.39
C GLY A 49 19.73 2.74 -38.59
N VAL A 50 20.64 2.04 -37.90
CA VAL A 50 22.04 1.85 -38.28
C VAL A 50 22.34 0.35 -38.24
N ARG A 51 23.08 -0.16 -39.24
CA ARG A 51 23.37 -1.60 -39.38
C ARG A 51 24.55 -2.03 -38.51
N GLY A 52 24.36 -3.05 -37.68
CA GLY A 52 25.42 -3.87 -37.08
C GLY A 52 24.93 -5.31 -36.98
N ARG A 53 25.71 -6.28 -37.49
CA ARG A 53 25.35 -7.72 -37.47
C ARG A 53 26.20 -8.42 -36.43
N GLU A 54 25.56 -9.13 -35.49
CA GLU A 54 26.10 -10.36 -34.91
C GLU A 54 24.95 -11.38 -34.74
N GLU A 55 25.19 -12.64 -35.14
CA GLU A 55 24.20 -13.72 -35.06
C GLU A 55 24.38 -14.52 -33.77
N TRP A 56 23.29 -14.86 -33.08
CA TRP A 56 23.26 -15.99 -32.14
C TRP A 56 22.08 -16.91 -32.46
N ARG A 57 22.38 -18.17 -32.80
CA ARG A 57 21.39 -19.17 -33.22
C ARG A 57 20.86 -19.94 -32.02
N LEU A 58 19.54 -20.05 -31.92
CA LEU A 58 18.85 -20.96 -31.00
C LEU A 58 18.85 -22.39 -31.55
N GLY A 59 19.30 -23.35 -30.74
CA GLY A 59 19.21 -24.79 -31.01
C GLY A 59 18.12 -25.45 -30.16
N LEU A 60 16.98 -25.78 -30.78
CA LEU A 60 15.98 -26.70 -30.22
C LEU A 60 16.26 -28.12 -30.74
N VAL A 61 16.26 -29.11 -29.85
CA VAL A 61 16.11 -30.54 -30.22
C VAL A 61 15.15 -31.21 -29.24
N ALA A 62 14.22 -32.00 -29.78
CA ALA A 62 13.23 -32.77 -29.04
C ALA A 62 13.34 -34.27 -29.36
N GLY A 63 12.90 -35.12 -28.43
CA GLY A 63 12.76 -36.58 -28.56
C GLY A 63 12.38 -37.17 -27.20
N ALA A 64 11.16 -37.69 -26.97
CA ALA A 64 10.64 -38.99 -27.42
C ALA A 64 11.33 -40.18 -26.72
N GLY A 65 10.58 -40.93 -25.89
CA GLY A 65 10.98 -42.22 -25.29
C GLY A 65 10.60 -43.42 -26.18
N PRO A 66 10.34 -44.64 -25.66
CA PRO A 66 10.51 -45.17 -24.30
C PRO A 66 11.38 -46.46 -24.26
N GLY A 67 11.71 -47.02 -23.08
CA GLY A 67 12.42 -48.31 -23.00
C GLY A 67 12.55 -48.93 -21.58
N ARG A 68 12.48 -50.26 -21.49
CA ARG A 68 12.63 -51.11 -20.27
C ARG A 68 13.85 -52.05 -20.44
N TRP A 69 14.25 -52.74 -19.36
CA TRP A 69 15.36 -53.73 -19.25
C TRP A 69 16.77 -53.09 -19.31
N GLY A 70 17.84 -53.53 -18.61
CA GLY A 70 18.06 -54.57 -17.59
C GLY A 70 19.41 -55.29 -17.79
N GLY A 71 20.27 -55.59 -16.79
CA GLY A 71 20.27 -55.35 -15.33
C GLY A 71 21.42 -56.09 -14.60
N GLY A 72 21.75 -55.73 -13.35
CA GLY A 72 22.85 -56.30 -12.53
C GLY A 72 24.01 -55.32 -12.26
N GLY A 73 24.73 -55.36 -11.13
CA GLY A 73 24.56 -56.18 -9.91
C GLY A 73 25.62 -55.88 -8.83
N GLY A 74 25.33 -56.24 -7.56
CA GLY A 74 26.24 -56.13 -6.39
C GLY A 74 26.23 -54.76 -5.68
N GLY A 75 26.22 -54.65 -4.35
CA GLY A 75 26.07 -55.68 -3.30
C GLY A 75 26.46 -55.13 -1.90
N ALA A 76 25.74 -55.56 -0.84
CA ALA A 76 25.99 -55.28 0.59
C ALA A 76 25.86 -53.81 1.08
N SER A 77 25.40 -53.53 2.31
CA SER A 77 24.68 -54.35 3.30
C SER A 77 23.77 -53.51 4.19
N ALA A 78 22.73 -54.14 4.72
CA ALA A 78 21.71 -53.53 5.56
C ALA A 78 22.21 -53.10 6.96
N ARG A 79 21.57 -52.07 7.51
CA ARG A 79 20.80 -52.19 8.77
C ARG A 79 19.78 -51.07 8.87
N GLY A 80 18.58 -51.42 9.34
CA GLY A 80 17.53 -50.48 9.68
C GLY A 80 16.67 -51.09 10.79
N GLU A 81 16.09 -50.25 11.63
CA GLU A 81 15.22 -50.70 12.73
C GLU A 81 13.87 -49.99 12.60
N ARG A 82 12.80 -50.79 12.47
CA ARG A 82 11.43 -50.39 12.81
C ARG A 82 11.17 -50.81 14.24
N TRP A 83 10.33 -50.05 14.93
CA TRP A 83 9.66 -50.51 16.14
C TRP A 83 8.14 -50.57 15.88
N ASP A 84 7.54 -51.66 16.33
CA ASP A 84 6.11 -51.93 16.38
C ASP A 84 5.88 -52.90 17.56
N GLY A 85 4.67 -53.00 18.11
CA GLY A 85 4.32 -54.02 19.10
C GLY A 85 4.01 -53.55 20.52
N SER A 86 2.73 -53.25 20.72
CA SER A 86 1.92 -53.35 21.95
C SER A 86 2.35 -54.31 23.08
N ALA A 87 2.06 -53.95 24.34
CA ALA A 87 1.85 -54.89 25.46
C ALA A 87 0.79 -54.40 26.48
N VAL A 88 0.08 -55.34 27.12
CA VAL A 88 -1.06 -55.14 28.04
C VAL A 88 -0.67 -55.52 29.49
N GLY A 89 -1.18 -54.82 30.52
CA GLY A 89 -0.77 -55.04 31.92
C GLY A 89 -1.77 -54.71 33.03
N ARG A 90 -2.86 -55.51 33.15
CA ARG A 90 -3.65 -55.95 34.33
C ARG A 90 -4.07 -55.00 35.49
N ARG A 91 -5.16 -55.44 36.16
CA ARG A 91 -5.88 -54.84 37.30
C ARG A 91 -5.23 -55.13 38.67
N GLY A 92 -5.65 -54.39 39.70
CA GLY A 92 -5.65 -54.81 41.10
C GLY A 92 -6.86 -54.19 41.84
N ASP A 93 -7.64 -55.01 42.54
CA ASP A 93 -8.89 -54.65 43.24
C ASP A 93 -8.70 -54.44 44.76
N GLY A 94 -9.66 -53.75 45.39
CA GLY A 94 -9.86 -53.69 46.85
C GLY A 94 -9.97 -52.27 47.43
N GLY A 95 -10.88 -51.94 48.35
CA GLY A 95 -11.97 -52.74 48.89
C GLY A 95 -12.64 -52.11 50.13
N VAL A 96 -13.91 -51.70 49.98
CA VAL A 96 -15.04 -52.00 50.91
C VAL A 96 -15.12 -51.34 52.32
N ARG A 97 -16.29 -50.67 52.52
CA ARG A 97 -17.03 -50.36 53.79
C ARG A 97 -16.63 -49.20 54.70
N GLY A 98 -17.66 -48.42 55.02
CA GLY A 98 -17.77 -47.46 56.12
C GLY A 98 -19.15 -46.78 55.99
N ARG A 99 -20.18 -47.32 56.66
CA ARG A 99 -21.57 -46.82 56.62
C ARG A 99 -21.99 -46.52 58.06
N GLU A 100 -22.34 -45.27 58.34
CA GLU A 100 -23.08 -44.88 59.54
C GLU A 100 -23.84 -43.57 59.26
N GLU A 101 -24.86 -43.31 60.08
CA GLU A 101 -26.09 -42.63 59.66
C GLU A 101 -26.66 -41.78 60.80
N TRP A 102 -27.59 -40.86 60.49
CA TRP A 102 -28.40 -40.01 61.40
C TRP A 102 -27.78 -38.76 62.04
N GLY A 103 -28.49 -37.64 61.86
CA GLY A 103 -28.91 -36.82 63.00
C GLY A 103 -28.67 -35.30 62.92
N GLY A 104 -29.75 -34.53 63.04
CA GLY A 104 -29.70 -33.15 63.57
C GLY A 104 -29.72 -32.02 62.53
N ALA A 105 -30.78 -31.23 62.55
CA ALA A 105 -30.82 -29.95 61.85
C ALA A 105 -30.09 -28.86 62.64
N ASP A 106 -29.51 -27.87 61.96
CA ASP A 106 -29.59 -26.48 62.41
C ASP A 106 -29.38 -25.50 61.25
N GLY A 107 -30.26 -24.50 61.17
CA GLY A 107 -30.26 -23.50 60.11
C GLY A 107 -29.32 -22.34 60.41
N GLY A 108 -28.14 -22.31 59.76
CA GLY A 108 -27.15 -21.24 59.92
C GLY A 108 -26.62 -20.73 58.57
N SER A 109 -27.20 -19.65 58.05
CA SER A 109 -26.86 -19.06 56.74
C SER A 109 -25.49 -18.36 56.74
N ARG A 110 -24.40 -19.13 56.57
CA ARG A 110 -23.05 -18.60 56.35
C ARG A 110 -22.71 -18.53 54.86
N TRP A 111 -22.79 -17.34 54.28
CA TRP A 111 -22.37 -17.07 52.89
C TRP A 111 -20.85 -17.27 52.72
N VAL A 112 -20.44 -18.46 52.30
CA VAL A 112 -19.07 -18.73 51.87
C VAL A 112 -18.86 -18.09 50.50
N ARG A 113 -18.10 -16.98 50.44
CA ARG A 113 -17.55 -16.47 49.17
C ARG A 113 -16.65 -17.54 48.56
N ARG A 114 -17.16 -18.30 47.58
CA ARG A 114 -16.29 -19.00 46.62
C ARG A 114 -15.45 -17.95 45.91
N GLY A 115 -14.13 -18.08 45.98
CA GLY A 115 -13.22 -17.22 45.25
C GLY A 115 -13.47 -17.34 43.75
N GLN A 116 -13.91 -16.25 43.11
CA GLN A 116 -13.80 -16.12 41.67
C GLN A 116 -12.33 -15.92 41.30
N GLY A 117 -11.86 -16.62 40.27
CA GLY A 117 -10.44 -16.73 39.96
C GLY A 117 -9.80 -15.38 39.63
N GLY A 118 -8.64 -15.12 40.22
CA GLY A 118 -7.73 -14.08 39.73
C GLY A 118 -7.26 -14.43 38.32
N GLY A 119 -7.66 -13.63 37.34
CA GLY A 119 -7.29 -13.83 35.93
C GLY A 119 -7.41 -12.58 35.05
N ALA A 120 -8.35 -11.68 35.34
CA ALA A 120 -8.57 -10.46 34.55
C ALA A 120 -7.77 -9.23 35.02
N ALA A 121 -7.42 -9.13 36.30
CA ALA A 121 -6.84 -7.92 36.88
C ALA A 121 -5.36 -7.65 36.48
N ALA A 122 -4.60 -8.68 36.10
CA ALA A 122 -3.15 -8.57 35.85
C ALA A 122 -2.75 -8.17 34.41
N LEU A 123 -3.73 -7.79 33.56
CA LEU A 123 -3.49 -7.33 32.19
C LEU A 123 -3.64 -5.81 32.02
N GLY A 124 -4.42 -5.13 32.88
CA GLY A 124 -4.56 -3.66 32.87
C GLY A 124 -3.24 -2.95 33.22
N ASP A 125 -2.58 -3.40 34.29
CA ASP A 125 -1.35 -2.76 34.79
C ASP A 125 -0.17 -2.76 33.81
N ARG A 126 -0.17 -3.65 32.80
CA ARG A 126 0.86 -3.68 31.75
C ARG A 126 0.65 -2.65 30.64
N CYS A 127 -0.53 -2.05 30.53
CA CYS A 127 -0.81 -0.97 29.59
C CYS A 127 -0.73 0.43 30.25
N GLY A 128 -0.70 0.51 31.59
CA GLY A 128 -0.79 1.77 32.34
C GLY A 128 0.11 1.86 33.60
N GLY A 129 1.25 1.17 33.62
CA GLY A 129 2.12 1.07 34.80
C GLY A 129 3.42 1.88 34.70
N ARG A 130 3.51 2.99 35.45
CA ARG A 130 4.75 3.79 35.59
C ARG A 130 5.90 2.96 36.17
N ARG A 131 6.86 2.52 35.36
CA ARG A 131 8.22 2.20 35.82
C ARG A 131 9.18 3.32 35.47
N ARG A 132 9.55 4.11 36.48
CA ARG A 132 10.79 4.87 36.49
C ARG A 132 11.93 3.87 36.73
N ASP A 133 12.61 3.46 35.68
CA ASP A 133 13.96 2.90 35.82
C ASP A 133 14.85 3.36 34.67
N ARG A 134 16.14 3.56 34.99
CA ARG A 134 17.13 4.12 34.07
C ARG A 134 17.74 2.99 33.24
N GLY A 135 17.58 3.05 31.92
CA GLY A 135 18.25 2.15 30.99
C GLY A 135 17.97 2.53 29.54
N LEU A 136 19.01 2.91 28.81
CA LEU A 136 18.95 3.05 27.35
C LEU A 136 19.13 1.65 26.75
N GLY A 137 18.05 1.06 26.24
CA GLY A 137 18.09 -0.25 25.58
C GLY A 137 16.71 -0.75 25.14
N ASP A 138 16.68 -1.40 23.96
CA ASP A 138 15.74 -2.47 23.59
C ASP A 138 14.25 -2.15 23.43
N GLY A 139 13.91 -1.01 22.83
CA GLY A 139 12.52 -0.59 22.56
C GLY A 139 11.66 -1.48 21.64
N TRP A 140 12.21 -2.55 21.05
CA TRP A 140 11.49 -3.52 20.18
C TRP A 140 11.96 -4.98 20.40
N GLY A 141 12.47 -5.29 21.60
CA GLY A 141 13.06 -6.60 21.92
C GLY A 141 12.09 -7.63 22.51
N ARG A 142 11.83 -8.71 21.75
CA ARG A 142 11.40 -10.08 22.17
C ARG A 142 10.14 -10.30 23.03
N ASP A 143 9.72 -9.36 23.85
CA ASP A 143 8.59 -9.57 24.77
C ASP A 143 7.26 -9.30 24.05
N GLY A 144 6.29 -10.22 24.21
CA GLY A 144 4.98 -10.19 23.55
C GLY A 144 4.06 -9.01 23.91
N ALA A 145 4.57 -7.96 24.57
CA ALA A 145 3.85 -6.76 24.97
C ALA A 145 3.17 -6.05 23.78
N GLY A 146 3.84 -5.94 22.63
CA GLY A 146 3.24 -5.37 21.42
C GLY A 146 2.04 -6.17 20.88
N VAL A 147 2.02 -7.48 21.09
CA VAL A 147 0.89 -8.36 20.74
C VAL A 147 -0.24 -8.23 21.77
N ALA A 148 0.10 -8.14 23.06
CA ALA A 148 -0.86 -7.94 24.14
C ALA A 148 -1.62 -6.61 23.99
N CYS A 149 -0.92 -5.51 23.70
CA CYS A 149 -1.53 -4.22 23.44
C CYS A 149 -2.43 -4.25 22.20
N TYR A 150 -2.08 -5.01 21.15
CA TYR A 150 -2.92 -5.17 19.96
C TYR A 150 -4.20 -5.99 20.24
N ALA A 151 -4.13 -7.01 21.10
CA ALA A 151 -5.26 -7.86 21.46
C ALA A 151 -6.31 -7.17 22.35
N ALA A 152 -5.93 -6.17 23.15
CA ALA A 152 -6.78 -5.53 24.17
C ALA A 152 -7.82 -4.51 23.64
N SER A 153 -8.28 -4.63 22.39
CA SER A 153 -9.34 -3.74 21.87
C SER A 153 -10.73 -4.13 22.41
N PRO A 154 -11.64 -3.16 22.63
CA PRO A 154 -13.08 -3.45 22.72
C PRO A 154 -13.70 -3.86 21.36
N VAL A 155 -12.99 -3.63 20.26
CA VAL A 155 -13.38 -4.08 18.90
C VAL A 155 -13.06 -5.57 18.74
N PRO A 156 -14.01 -6.42 18.31
CA PRO A 156 -13.76 -7.83 18.04
C PRO A 156 -12.59 -8.02 17.06
N ALA A 157 -11.62 -8.87 17.42
CA ALA A 157 -10.45 -9.09 16.57
C ALA A 157 -10.87 -9.63 15.18
N PRO A 158 -10.49 -8.98 14.06
CA PRO A 158 -10.91 -9.39 12.73
C PRO A 158 -10.27 -10.73 12.36
N ALA A 159 -10.98 -11.59 11.62
CA ALA A 159 -10.50 -12.92 11.25
C ALA A 159 -9.14 -12.85 10.52
N PRO A 160 -8.21 -13.79 10.72
CA PRO A 160 -6.89 -13.75 10.06
C PRO A 160 -7.01 -13.76 8.52
N LEU A 161 -6.02 -13.18 7.84
CA LEU A 161 -5.83 -13.32 6.39
C LEU A 161 -4.44 -13.89 6.09
N ARG A 162 -4.38 -14.88 5.20
CA ARG A 162 -3.13 -15.35 4.61
C ARG A 162 -2.59 -14.26 3.66
N TRP A 163 -1.28 -14.17 3.50
CA TRP A 163 -0.65 -13.12 2.69
C TRP A 163 -1.17 -13.10 1.24
N PHE A 164 -1.48 -14.26 0.66
CA PHE A 164 -2.04 -14.35 -0.70
C PHE A 164 -3.52 -13.96 -0.77
N GLU A 165 -4.29 -14.11 0.32
CA GLU A 165 -5.67 -13.62 0.41
C GLU A 165 -5.66 -12.08 0.46
N ALA A 166 -4.74 -11.50 1.23
CA ALA A 166 -4.50 -10.05 1.25
C ALA A 166 -4.00 -9.51 -0.10
N ALA A 167 -3.10 -10.23 -0.77
CA ALA A 167 -2.63 -9.90 -2.12
C ALA A 167 -3.79 -9.90 -3.15
N GLY A 168 -4.67 -10.91 -3.09
CA GLY A 168 -5.86 -10.96 -3.94
C GLY A 168 -6.81 -9.77 -3.74
N VAL A 169 -6.96 -9.29 -2.50
CA VAL A 169 -7.74 -8.07 -2.20
C VAL A 169 -7.04 -6.81 -2.73
N ALA A 170 -5.73 -6.69 -2.60
CA ALA A 170 -4.97 -5.57 -3.17
C ALA A 170 -5.05 -5.53 -4.71
N ILE A 171 -4.92 -6.69 -5.37
CA ILE A 171 -5.10 -6.83 -6.82
C ILE A 171 -6.53 -6.45 -7.23
N LEU A 172 -7.55 -6.84 -6.46
CA LEU A 172 -8.95 -6.46 -6.71
C LEU A 172 -9.16 -4.93 -6.64
N ALA A 173 -8.44 -4.21 -5.79
CA ALA A 173 -8.52 -2.74 -5.73
C ALA A 173 -7.97 -2.10 -7.02
N VAL A 174 -6.83 -2.58 -7.52
CA VAL A 174 -6.24 -2.14 -8.78
C VAL A 174 -7.16 -2.46 -9.95
N LEU A 175 -7.59 -3.72 -10.09
CA LEU A 175 -8.47 -4.17 -11.18
C LEU A 175 -9.83 -3.45 -11.15
N GLY A 176 -10.39 -3.20 -9.96
CA GLY A 176 -11.63 -2.42 -9.80
C GLY A 176 -11.47 -0.98 -10.28
N SER A 177 -10.36 -0.33 -9.93
CA SER A 177 -10.06 1.04 -10.37
C SER A 177 -9.87 1.12 -11.89
N TRP A 178 -9.18 0.14 -12.48
CA TRP A 178 -9.03 0.02 -13.94
C TRP A 178 -10.37 -0.26 -14.64
N ALA A 179 -11.25 -1.06 -14.05
CA ALA A 179 -12.58 -1.32 -14.60
C ALA A 179 -13.45 -0.05 -14.63
N VAL A 180 -13.37 0.80 -13.61
CA VAL A 180 -14.07 2.10 -13.59
C VAL A 180 -13.55 3.02 -14.69
N GLN A 181 -12.22 3.13 -14.85
CA GLN A 181 -11.63 3.92 -15.95
C GLN A 181 -12.00 3.37 -17.34
N LEU A 182 -12.05 2.05 -17.52
CA LEU A 182 -12.50 1.40 -18.76
C LEU A 182 -13.98 1.71 -19.07
N VAL A 183 -14.85 1.70 -18.07
CA VAL A 183 -16.27 2.07 -18.22
C VAL A 183 -16.41 3.55 -18.55
N ALA A 184 -15.68 4.43 -17.86
CA ALA A 184 -15.69 5.87 -18.13
C ALA A 184 -15.19 6.20 -19.55
N ALA A 185 -14.08 5.59 -19.98
CA ALA A 185 -13.54 5.73 -21.34
C ALA A 185 -14.54 5.23 -22.40
N SER A 186 -15.17 4.07 -22.16
CA SER A 186 -16.20 3.53 -23.06
C SER A 186 -17.42 4.45 -23.15
N ALA A 187 -17.93 4.95 -22.02
CA ALA A 187 -19.07 5.88 -21.98
C ALA A 187 -18.76 7.23 -22.64
N ARG A 188 -17.50 7.69 -22.58
CA ARG A 188 -17.03 8.90 -23.27
C ARG A 188 -16.90 8.68 -24.78
N MET A 189 -16.32 7.55 -25.22
CA MET A 189 -16.24 7.17 -26.64
C MET A 189 -17.63 7.11 -27.31
N LEU A 190 -18.68 6.69 -26.60
CA LEU A 190 -20.07 6.73 -27.13
C LEU A 190 -20.58 8.14 -27.46
N ARG A 191 -19.90 9.20 -27.02
CA ARG A 191 -20.20 10.60 -27.36
C ARG A 191 -19.41 11.11 -28.59
N GLY A 192 -18.48 10.30 -29.11
CA GLY A 192 -17.61 10.62 -30.24
C GLY A 192 -16.12 10.33 -29.96
N GLY A 193 -15.31 10.33 -31.01
CA GLY A 193 -13.88 10.04 -30.94
C GLY A 193 -13.54 8.55 -30.93
N THR A 194 -12.25 8.25 -30.81
CA THR A 194 -11.72 6.89 -30.64
C THR A 194 -11.65 6.49 -29.17
N PHE A 195 -11.57 5.19 -28.91
CA PHE A 195 -11.34 4.68 -27.55
C PHE A 195 -10.04 5.19 -26.93
N ALA A 196 -8.97 5.33 -27.73
CA ALA A 196 -7.66 5.76 -27.24
C ALA A 196 -7.67 7.23 -26.77
N GLU A 197 -8.34 8.11 -27.51
CA GLU A 197 -8.55 9.51 -27.11
C GLU A 197 -9.39 9.57 -25.83
N ALA A 198 -10.55 8.90 -25.81
CA ALA A 198 -11.46 8.88 -24.67
C ALA A 198 -10.80 8.32 -23.39
N ALA A 199 -9.98 7.27 -23.51
CA ALA A 199 -9.21 6.70 -22.42
C ALA A 199 -8.09 7.66 -21.95
N GLY A 200 -7.42 8.34 -22.87
CA GLY A 200 -6.40 9.35 -22.54
C GLY A 200 -6.97 10.58 -21.83
N GLU A 201 -8.18 11.01 -22.18
CA GLU A 201 -8.87 12.10 -21.48
C GLU A 201 -9.33 11.67 -20.07
N VAL A 202 -9.93 10.49 -19.95
CA VAL A 202 -10.38 9.89 -18.68
C VAL A 202 -9.22 9.59 -17.72
N ALA A 203 -8.05 9.23 -18.25
CA ALA A 203 -6.84 9.04 -17.47
C ALA A 203 -6.18 10.36 -17.00
N ARG A 204 -6.62 11.52 -17.51
CA ARG A 204 -6.15 12.87 -17.11
C ARG A 204 -7.22 13.69 -16.38
N ASP A 205 -8.40 13.12 -16.12
CA ASP A 205 -9.45 13.78 -15.34
C ASP A 205 -9.29 13.44 -13.84
N PRO A 206 -8.97 14.42 -12.97
CA PRO A 206 -8.85 14.18 -11.53
C PRO A 206 -10.13 13.61 -10.90
N LEU A 207 -11.31 14.01 -11.39
CA LEU A 207 -12.58 13.50 -10.88
C LEU A 207 -12.78 12.03 -11.27
N SER A 208 -12.45 11.65 -12.50
CA SER A 208 -12.52 10.25 -12.94
C SER A 208 -11.53 9.37 -12.16
N LEU A 209 -10.30 9.86 -11.92
CA LEU A 209 -9.30 9.16 -11.10
C LEU A 209 -9.76 9.01 -9.64
N GLY A 210 -10.31 10.07 -9.03
CA GLY A 210 -10.89 10.02 -7.69
C GLY A 210 -12.07 9.03 -7.59
N LEU A 211 -12.95 9.00 -8.59
CA LEU A 211 -14.06 8.04 -8.67
C LEU A 211 -13.57 6.60 -8.87
N ALA A 212 -12.57 6.38 -9.72
CA ALA A 212 -11.95 5.08 -9.92
C ALA A 212 -11.35 4.53 -8.62
N GLN A 213 -10.63 5.38 -7.89
CA GLN A 213 -10.05 5.03 -6.59
C GLN A 213 -11.14 4.71 -5.56
N LEU A 214 -12.15 5.60 -5.41
CA LEU A 214 -13.26 5.44 -4.47
C LEU A 214 -14.04 4.14 -4.71
N LEU A 215 -14.42 3.86 -5.96
CA LEU A 215 -15.23 2.69 -6.29
C LEU A 215 -14.39 1.41 -6.33
N GLY A 216 -13.19 1.43 -6.91
CA GLY A 216 -12.30 0.27 -7.00
C GLY A 216 -11.85 -0.24 -5.64
N PHE A 217 -11.33 0.66 -4.79
CA PHE A 217 -10.97 0.31 -3.41
C PHE A 217 -12.21 0.04 -2.56
N GLY A 218 -13.33 0.73 -2.80
CA GLY A 218 -14.60 0.47 -2.10
C GLY A 218 -15.10 -0.96 -2.29
N VAL A 219 -15.07 -1.46 -3.53
CA VAL A 219 -15.38 -2.87 -3.85
C VAL A 219 -14.38 -3.83 -3.20
N ALA A 220 -13.08 -3.54 -3.27
CA ALA A 220 -12.05 -4.38 -2.66
C ALA A 220 -12.20 -4.47 -1.13
N ILE A 221 -12.49 -3.37 -0.45
CA ILE A 221 -12.77 -3.33 1.00
C ILE A 221 -14.05 -4.11 1.31
N ALA A 222 -15.13 -3.92 0.53
CA ALA A 222 -16.41 -4.61 0.73
C ALA A 222 -16.30 -6.14 0.56
N VAL A 223 -15.53 -6.61 -0.43
CA VAL A 223 -15.24 -8.04 -0.63
C VAL A 223 -14.28 -8.55 0.44
N GLY A 224 -13.18 -7.85 0.69
CA GLY A 224 -12.15 -8.28 1.64
C GLY A 224 -12.65 -8.37 3.08
N ARG A 225 -13.62 -7.54 3.49
CA ARG A 225 -14.32 -7.67 4.79
C ARG A 225 -15.15 -8.95 4.94
N ARG A 226 -15.56 -9.60 3.83
CA ARG A 226 -16.28 -10.89 3.82
C ARG A 226 -15.34 -12.09 3.74
N LEU A 227 -14.07 -11.90 3.37
CA LEU A 227 -13.07 -12.95 3.39
C LEU A 227 -12.60 -13.24 4.82
N GLY A 228 -12.10 -14.44 5.08
CA GLY A 228 -11.57 -14.89 6.38
C GLY A 228 -12.12 -16.23 6.80
N ARG A 229 -11.28 -17.11 7.34
CA ARG A 229 -11.73 -18.39 7.92
C ARG A 229 -11.93 -18.26 9.42
N GLY A 230 -13.02 -18.84 9.92
CA GLY A 230 -13.37 -18.84 11.33
C GLY A 230 -13.59 -17.43 11.86
N GLU A 231 -14.75 -16.83 11.54
CA GLU A 231 -15.30 -15.84 12.48
C GLU A 231 -15.35 -16.56 13.85
N PRO A 232 -14.71 -16.02 14.91
CA PRO A 232 -15.04 -16.48 16.25
C PRO A 232 -16.54 -16.24 16.39
N ALA A 233 -17.31 -17.29 16.71
CA ALA A 233 -18.75 -17.16 16.91
C ALA A 233 -18.99 -15.96 17.83
N ARG A 234 -19.66 -14.92 17.30
CA ARG A 234 -19.87 -13.68 18.04
C ARG A 234 -20.53 -14.07 19.37
N ALA A 235 -19.92 -13.68 20.48
CA ALA A 235 -20.56 -13.84 21.78
C ALA A 235 -21.94 -13.18 21.70
N GLU A 236 -22.98 -13.95 21.99
CA GLU A 236 -24.36 -13.49 21.88
C GLU A 236 -24.53 -12.23 22.75
N GLY A 237 -25.04 -11.15 22.16
CA GLY A 237 -25.17 -9.85 22.83
C GLY A 237 -23.99 -8.88 22.68
N ALA A 238 -22.89 -9.24 22.01
CA ALA A 238 -21.82 -8.28 21.73
C ALA A 238 -22.31 -7.09 20.87
N PRO A 239 -22.01 -5.81 21.22
CA PRO A 239 -22.45 -4.64 20.48
C PRO A 239 -22.01 -4.66 19.01
N ARG A 240 -22.93 -4.34 18.09
CA ARG A 240 -22.61 -4.11 16.68
C ARG A 240 -21.97 -2.73 16.53
N LEU A 241 -20.64 -2.68 16.58
CA LEU A 241 -19.89 -1.49 16.21
C LEU A 241 -20.15 -1.11 14.74
N PRO A 242 -20.09 0.19 14.39
CA PRO A 242 -20.20 0.62 13.00
C PRO A 242 -18.99 0.11 12.20
N TRP A 243 -19.21 -0.15 10.91
CA TRP A 243 -18.18 -0.69 10.01
C TRP A 243 -16.91 0.17 9.91
N THR A 244 -17.02 1.46 10.22
CA THR A 244 -15.91 2.40 10.30
C THR A 244 -14.95 2.05 11.44
N ALA A 245 -15.46 1.62 12.59
CA ALA A 245 -14.66 1.18 13.73
C ALA A 245 -13.90 -0.13 13.45
N ASP A 246 -14.48 -1.07 12.69
CA ASP A 246 -13.80 -2.30 12.24
C ASP A 246 -12.53 -1.97 11.42
N LEU A 247 -12.59 -0.91 10.61
CA LEU A 247 -11.49 -0.41 9.79
C LEU A 247 -10.55 0.55 10.55
N GLY A 248 -10.77 0.75 11.87
CA GLY A 248 -9.93 1.61 12.68
C GLY A 248 -10.13 3.12 12.44
N LEU A 249 -11.28 3.58 11.91
CA LEU A 249 -11.65 5.00 11.95
C LEU A 249 -12.06 5.40 13.37
N LEU A 250 -11.05 5.46 14.24
CA LEU A 250 -11.18 5.83 15.64
C LEU A 250 -10.59 7.23 15.86
N PRO A 251 -11.14 8.05 16.77
CA PRO A 251 -10.55 9.32 17.17
C PRO A 251 -9.07 9.15 17.57
N ALA A 252 -8.26 10.16 17.29
CA ALA A 252 -6.86 10.21 17.70
C ALA A 252 -6.57 11.55 18.40
N PRO A 253 -5.53 11.64 19.25
CA PRO A 253 -5.20 12.88 19.93
C PRO A 253 -4.90 14.00 18.93
N ARG A 254 -5.40 15.22 19.16
CA ARG A 254 -5.16 16.37 18.26
C ARG A 254 -3.66 16.61 18.02
N LEU A 255 -2.84 16.40 19.05
CA LEU A 255 -1.37 16.46 18.95
C LEU A 255 -0.81 15.38 18.01
N ALA A 256 -1.35 14.16 18.03
CA ALA A 256 -0.95 13.12 17.08
C ALA A 256 -1.33 13.50 15.64
N LEU A 257 -2.50 14.12 15.42
CA LEU A 257 -2.87 14.60 14.09
C LEU A 257 -1.93 15.73 13.61
N ALA A 258 -1.63 16.71 14.46
CA ALA A 258 -0.71 17.80 14.11
C ALA A 258 0.71 17.30 13.81
N LEU A 259 1.24 16.37 14.62
CA LEU A 259 2.55 15.77 14.37
C LEU A 259 2.56 14.83 13.16
N ALA A 260 1.45 14.13 12.87
CA ALA A 260 1.32 13.31 11.67
C ALA A 260 1.35 14.17 10.39
N VAL A 261 0.64 15.30 10.38
CA VAL A 261 0.69 16.27 9.28
C VAL A 261 2.11 16.84 9.13
N LEU A 262 2.75 17.27 10.22
CA LEU A 262 4.13 17.78 10.18
C LEU A 262 5.11 16.73 9.65
N ALA A 263 4.96 15.46 10.08
CA ALA A 263 5.76 14.35 9.59
C ALA A 263 5.53 14.12 8.10
N GLY A 264 4.29 14.12 7.61
CA GLY A 264 3.96 13.92 6.19
C GLY A 264 4.54 15.02 5.28
N LEU A 265 4.34 16.29 5.65
CA LEU A 265 4.93 17.44 4.95
C LEU A 265 6.46 17.33 4.84
N ALA A 266 7.12 16.94 5.94
CA ALA A 266 8.57 16.79 5.97
C ALA A 266 9.07 15.50 5.27
N LEU A 267 8.26 14.43 5.25
CA LEU A 267 8.61 13.15 4.63
C LEU A 267 8.60 13.20 3.10
N GLN A 268 7.90 14.13 2.46
CA GLN A 268 7.88 14.22 0.99
C GLN A 268 9.29 14.25 0.39
N LEU A 269 10.19 15.07 0.94
CA LEU A 269 11.55 15.25 0.39
C LEU A 269 12.40 13.96 0.45
N PRO A 270 12.59 13.30 1.61
CA PRO A 270 13.32 12.04 1.66
C PRO A 270 12.61 10.88 0.93
N LEU A 271 11.28 10.89 0.81
CA LEU A 271 10.56 9.90 0.00
C LEU A 271 10.81 10.11 -1.51
N SER A 272 10.75 11.36 -1.98
CA SER A 272 11.17 11.71 -3.35
C SER A 272 12.62 11.29 -3.62
N GLU A 273 13.53 11.52 -2.67
CA GLU A 273 14.93 11.16 -2.84
C GLU A 273 15.18 9.64 -2.94
N ILE A 274 14.40 8.81 -2.23
CA ILE A 274 14.41 7.36 -2.44
C ILE A 274 13.99 7.01 -3.87
N GLY A 275 13.04 7.73 -4.45
CA GLY A 275 12.66 7.60 -5.86
C GLY A 275 13.78 7.98 -6.82
N ASN A 276 14.45 9.12 -6.58
CA ASN A 276 15.57 9.61 -7.39
C ASN A 276 16.75 8.63 -7.39
N ALA A 277 17.12 8.10 -6.22
CA ALA A 277 18.17 7.09 -6.10
C ALA A 277 17.85 5.79 -6.87
N VAL A 278 16.58 5.39 -6.94
CA VAL A 278 16.16 4.24 -7.78
C VAL A 278 16.25 4.56 -9.26
N HIS A 279 16.12 5.83 -9.66
CA HIS A 279 16.31 6.28 -11.05
C HIS A 279 17.78 6.37 -11.49
N GLU A 280 18.75 6.28 -10.59
CA GLU A 280 20.15 5.99 -10.96
C GLU A 280 20.30 4.58 -11.56
N LEU A 281 19.47 3.63 -11.09
CA LEU A 281 19.54 2.20 -11.43
C LEU A 281 18.47 1.75 -12.43
N THR A 282 17.45 2.57 -12.69
CA THR A 282 16.29 2.21 -13.50
C THR A 282 15.90 3.31 -14.48
N PRO A 283 15.53 2.97 -15.74
CA PRO A 283 15.11 3.97 -16.72
C PRO A 283 13.95 4.84 -16.22
N ARG A 284 14.09 6.15 -16.39
CA ARG A 284 13.00 7.12 -16.21
C ARG A 284 12.03 7.10 -17.39
N ASP A 285 10.80 7.50 -17.10
CA ASP A 285 9.73 7.60 -18.07
C ASP A 285 9.23 9.04 -18.04
N LEU A 286 10.00 9.90 -18.71
CA LEU A 286 9.77 11.34 -18.73
C LEU A 286 8.41 11.70 -19.34
N ALA A 287 7.84 10.84 -20.19
CA ALA A 287 6.49 11.03 -20.70
C ALA A 287 5.44 10.83 -19.59
N HIS A 288 5.60 9.80 -18.75
CA HIS A 288 4.75 9.60 -17.58
C HIS A 288 4.96 10.68 -16.51
N GLU A 289 6.21 11.05 -16.21
CA GLU A 289 6.52 12.12 -15.24
C GLU A 289 5.92 13.48 -15.66
N ARG A 290 6.00 13.82 -16.95
CA ARG A 290 5.34 15.01 -17.52
C ARG A 290 3.82 14.92 -17.42
N ALA A 291 3.22 13.79 -17.80
CA ALA A 291 1.76 13.61 -17.72
C ALA A 291 1.24 13.68 -16.27
N VAL A 292 2.00 13.19 -15.29
CA VAL A 292 1.67 13.37 -13.86
C VAL A 292 1.84 14.83 -13.44
N ARG A 293 2.86 15.55 -13.92
CA ARG A 293 3.01 16.99 -13.63
C ARG A 293 1.88 17.83 -14.23
N GLU A 294 1.50 17.56 -15.49
CA GLU A 294 0.36 18.20 -16.18
C GLU A 294 -0.96 17.99 -15.42
N LEU A 295 -1.17 16.79 -14.86
CA LEU A 295 -2.34 16.45 -14.05
C LEU A 295 -2.42 17.17 -12.69
N LEU A 296 -1.28 17.64 -12.19
CA LEU A 296 -1.16 18.45 -10.98
C LEU A 296 -1.07 19.96 -11.27
N ASP A 297 -1.07 20.36 -12.54
CA ASP A 297 -1.10 21.76 -12.94
C ASP A 297 -2.56 22.22 -13.07
N VAL A 298 -2.92 23.28 -12.36
CA VAL A 298 -4.33 23.65 -12.12
C VAL A 298 -4.63 25.02 -12.74
N GLY A 299 -5.38 25.00 -13.85
CA GLY A 299 -5.75 26.21 -14.59
C GLY A 299 -6.91 26.99 -13.96
N SER A 300 -7.72 26.35 -13.12
CA SER A 300 -8.84 26.98 -12.43
C SER A 300 -9.00 26.54 -10.97
N PRO A 301 -9.68 27.34 -10.10
CA PRO A 301 -9.97 26.93 -8.73
C PRO A 301 -10.79 25.64 -8.63
N LEU A 302 -11.66 25.37 -9.62
CA LEU A 302 -12.48 24.15 -9.66
C LEU A 302 -11.61 22.90 -9.93
N GLU A 303 -10.67 23.00 -10.86
CA GLU A 303 -9.65 21.95 -11.07
C GLU A 303 -8.80 21.76 -9.82
N GLY A 304 -8.39 22.85 -9.16
CA GLY A 304 -7.69 22.81 -7.86
C GLY A 304 -8.46 22.00 -6.80
N PHE A 305 -9.76 22.26 -6.64
CA PHE A 305 -10.59 21.47 -5.72
C PHE A 305 -10.73 20.00 -6.15
N ALA A 306 -10.79 19.72 -7.45
CA ALA A 306 -10.85 18.35 -7.97
C ALA A 306 -9.55 17.57 -7.71
N VAL A 307 -8.38 18.17 -7.99
CA VAL A 307 -7.05 17.59 -7.75
C VAL A 307 -6.83 17.34 -6.25
N VAL A 308 -7.11 18.33 -5.39
CA VAL A 308 -7.02 18.16 -3.92
C VAL A 308 -7.98 17.05 -3.45
N GLY A 309 -9.23 17.07 -3.91
CA GLY A 309 -10.21 16.05 -3.58
C GLY A 309 -9.76 14.63 -3.95
N ALA A 310 -9.22 14.43 -5.15
CA ALA A 310 -8.78 13.13 -5.62
C ALA A 310 -7.48 12.64 -4.94
N PHE A 311 -6.40 13.42 -5.03
CA PHE A 311 -5.05 12.97 -4.67
C PHE A 311 -4.65 13.19 -3.21
N VAL A 312 -5.22 14.20 -2.56
CA VAL A 312 -4.89 14.57 -1.18
C VAL A 312 -5.90 13.97 -0.19
N LEU A 313 -7.16 13.80 -0.59
CA LEU A 313 -8.22 13.30 0.30
C LEU A 313 -8.63 11.87 -0.03
N VAL A 314 -9.18 11.62 -1.23
CA VAL A 314 -9.78 10.31 -1.57
C VAL A 314 -8.73 9.20 -1.66
N ALA A 315 -7.62 9.39 -2.38
CA ALA A 315 -6.61 8.36 -2.52
C ALA A 315 -5.97 7.93 -1.17
N PRO A 316 -5.41 8.84 -0.35
CA PRO A 316 -4.92 8.50 0.99
C PRO A 316 -5.98 7.84 1.88
N LEU A 317 -7.23 8.34 1.88
CA LEU A 317 -8.30 7.74 2.68
C LEU A 317 -8.57 6.29 2.28
N MET A 318 -8.76 6.03 0.98
CA MET A 318 -9.11 4.70 0.49
C MET A 318 -7.96 3.70 0.63
N GLU A 319 -6.73 4.15 0.41
CA GLU A 319 -5.54 3.33 0.58
C GLU A 319 -5.29 2.99 2.06
N GLU A 320 -5.37 3.95 2.98
CA GLU A 320 -5.21 3.66 4.40
C GLU A 320 -6.34 2.79 4.95
N LEU A 321 -7.59 2.97 4.50
CA LEU A 321 -8.69 2.07 4.87
C LEU A 321 -8.46 0.64 4.38
N LEU A 322 -7.91 0.46 3.18
CA LEU A 322 -7.57 -0.85 2.66
C LEU A 322 -6.36 -1.46 3.40
N PHE A 323 -5.20 -0.82 3.33
CA PHE A 323 -3.95 -1.41 3.82
C PHE A 323 -3.85 -1.38 5.34
N ARG A 324 -4.20 -0.27 6.00
CA ARG A 324 -4.02 -0.09 7.46
C ARG A 324 -5.30 -0.42 8.22
N GLY A 325 -6.47 -0.20 7.63
CA GLY A 325 -7.76 -0.58 8.20
C GLY A 325 -8.07 -2.06 8.06
N LEU A 326 -7.99 -2.62 6.84
CA LEU A 326 -8.40 -4.00 6.56
C LEU A 326 -7.24 -5.01 6.54
N LEU A 327 -6.15 -4.77 5.82
CA LEU A 327 -5.13 -5.81 5.57
C LEU A 327 -4.17 -6.01 6.75
N LEU A 328 -3.48 -4.95 7.20
CA LEU A 328 -2.47 -5.01 8.26
C LEU A 328 -2.96 -5.72 9.54
N PRO A 329 -4.14 -5.38 10.12
CA PRO A 329 -4.69 -6.09 11.30
C PRO A 329 -4.77 -7.61 11.15
N ARG A 330 -5.13 -8.05 9.95
CA ARG A 330 -5.48 -9.44 9.63
C ARG A 330 -4.24 -10.24 9.25
N LEU A 331 -3.26 -9.58 8.64
CA LEU A 331 -1.91 -10.08 8.42
C LEU A 331 -1.14 -10.22 9.75
N VAL A 332 -1.21 -9.23 10.64
CA VAL A 332 -0.58 -9.29 11.97
C VAL A 332 -1.16 -10.42 12.82
N ARG A 333 -2.49 -10.66 12.76
CA ARG A 333 -3.12 -11.81 13.42
C ARG A 333 -2.68 -13.16 12.85
N ALA A 334 -2.36 -13.23 11.55
CA ALA A 334 -2.03 -14.48 10.87
C ALA A 334 -0.53 -14.81 10.92
N HIS A 335 0.36 -13.81 10.87
CA HIS A 335 1.81 -13.99 10.68
C HIS A 335 2.66 -13.28 11.76
N GLY A 336 2.04 -12.62 12.74
CA GLY A 336 2.71 -11.82 13.76
C GLY A 336 3.04 -10.38 13.31
N VAL A 337 3.46 -9.54 14.27
CA VAL A 337 3.65 -8.09 14.03
C VAL A 337 4.71 -7.79 12.95
N PRO A 338 5.93 -8.34 12.96
CA PRO A 338 6.96 -7.97 11.99
C PRO A 338 6.59 -8.38 10.56
N ALA A 339 6.15 -9.63 10.37
CA ALA A 339 5.74 -10.13 9.07
C ALA A 339 4.47 -9.42 8.56
N GLY A 340 3.49 -9.16 9.43
CA GLY A 340 2.28 -8.44 9.06
C GLY A 340 2.55 -7.01 8.60
N LEU A 341 3.45 -6.29 9.28
CA LEU A 341 3.91 -4.96 8.90
C LEU A 341 4.63 -4.97 7.54
N VAL A 342 5.64 -5.82 7.37
CA VAL A 342 6.43 -5.91 6.13
C VAL A 342 5.56 -6.33 4.94
N VAL A 343 4.72 -7.35 5.10
CA VAL A 343 3.81 -7.80 4.02
C VAL A 343 2.80 -6.71 3.66
N SER A 344 2.23 -5.99 4.64
CA SER A 344 1.31 -4.90 4.33
C SER A 344 1.99 -3.74 3.61
N ALA A 345 3.22 -3.39 3.98
CA ALA A 345 3.99 -2.34 3.31
C ALA A 345 4.43 -2.77 1.90
N ALA A 346 4.81 -4.04 1.71
CA ALA A 346 5.14 -4.60 0.41
C ALA A 346 3.93 -4.65 -0.54
N LEU A 347 2.75 -5.06 -0.05
CA LEU A 347 1.51 -5.03 -0.87
C LEU A 347 1.13 -3.60 -1.25
N PHE A 348 1.32 -2.62 -0.35
CA PHE A 348 1.12 -1.20 -0.64
C PHE A 348 2.11 -0.69 -1.69
N ALA A 349 3.38 -1.07 -1.60
CA ALA A 349 4.38 -0.76 -2.63
C ALA A 349 4.00 -1.36 -4.00
N LEU A 350 3.68 -2.66 -4.05
CA LEU A 350 3.45 -3.39 -5.30
C LEU A 350 2.32 -2.81 -6.16
N VAL A 351 1.26 -2.23 -5.56
CA VAL A 351 0.16 -1.62 -6.34
C VAL A 351 0.56 -0.34 -7.09
N HIS A 352 1.73 0.26 -6.80
CA HIS A 352 2.25 1.42 -7.52
C HIS A 352 2.90 1.07 -8.87
N GLY A 353 3.20 -0.21 -9.13
CA GLY A 353 3.54 -0.75 -10.46
C GLY A 353 4.84 -0.28 -11.13
N ARG A 354 5.60 0.66 -10.53
CA ARG A 354 6.85 1.21 -11.10
C ARG A 354 7.98 1.24 -10.05
N PRO A 355 9.25 0.95 -10.39
CA PRO A 355 10.33 0.73 -9.41
C PRO A 355 10.52 1.87 -8.39
N ALA A 356 10.65 3.12 -8.82
CA ALA A 356 10.85 4.26 -7.93
C ALA A 356 9.63 4.52 -7.02
N PRO A 357 8.39 4.60 -7.54
CA PRO A 357 7.17 4.58 -6.72
C PRO A 357 7.07 3.44 -5.72
N MET A 358 7.38 2.21 -6.13
CA MET A 358 7.38 1.05 -5.23
C MET A 358 8.37 1.23 -4.07
N ALA A 359 9.55 1.78 -4.32
CA ALA A 359 10.59 1.95 -3.29
C ALA A 359 10.19 2.99 -2.23
N TYR A 360 9.74 4.19 -2.62
CA TYR A 360 9.29 5.17 -1.64
C TYR A 360 7.97 4.77 -0.98
N ALA A 361 7.07 4.10 -1.69
CA ALA A 361 5.83 3.57 -1.12
C ALA A 361 6.10 2.47 -0.08
N LEU A 362 7.14 1.63 -0.26
CA LEU A 362 7.57 0.67 0.75
C LEU A 362 8.03 1.38 2.03
N ALA A 363 8.89 2.39 1.91
CA ALA A 363 9.40 3.16 3.04
C ALA A 363 8.28 3.91 3.79
N ALA A 364 7.46 4.69 3.07
CA ALA A 364 6.27 5.33 3.63
C ALA A 364 5.31 4.30 4.25
N GLY A 365 5.17 3.14 3.60
CA GLY A 365 4.24 2.11 3.99
C GLY A 365 4.58 1.41 5.30
N LEU A 366 5.87 1.31 5.63
CA LEU A 366 6.37 0.87 6.94
C LEU A 366 6.06 1.90 8.03
N VAL A 367 6.27 3.20 7.76
CA VAL A 367 5.96 4.29 8.71
C VAL A 367 4.46 4.33 9.02
N LEU A 368 3.62 4.32 7.99
CA LEU A 368 2.15 4.30 8.11
C LEU A 368 1.66 3.05 8.84
N GLY A 369 2.26 1.88 8.56
CA GLY A 369 1.95 0.64 9.28
C GLY A 369 2.33 0.68 10.75
N ALA A 370 3.51 1.21 11.09
CA ALA A 370 3.95 1.40 12.48
C ALA A 370 3.03 2.38 13.24
N LEU A 371 2.59 3.45 12.58
CA LEU A 371 1.65 4.43 13.13
C LEU A 371 0.27 3.80 13.42
N ARG A 372 -0.23 2.96 12.51
CA ARG A 372 -1.46 2.17 12.69
C ARG A 372 -1.36 1.15 13.83
N LEU A 373 -0.18 0.58 14.05
CA LEU A 373 0.08 -0.32 15.17
C LEU A 373 0.15 0.43 16.51
N ARG A 374 0.78 1.63 16.53
CA ARG A 374 0.87 2.50 17.70
C ARG A 374 -0.51 2.99 18.15
N PHE A 375 -1.27 3.63 17.28
CA PHE A 375 -2.50 4.34 17.68
C PHE A 375 -3.78 3.51 17.56
N ARG A 376 -3.71 2.31 17.00
CA ARG A 376 -4.87 1.46 16.61
C ARG A 376 -5.85 2.10 15.61
N SER A 377 -5.64 3.36 15.25
CA SER A 377 -6.45 4.18 14.35
C SER A 377 -5.77 4.36 12.99
N VAL A 378 -6.56 4.45 11.92
CA VAL A 378 -6.08 4.88 10.60
C VAL A 378 -6.01 6.40 10.45
N VAL A 379 -6.67 7.17 11.32
CA VAL A 379 -6.78 8.63 11.15
C VAL A 379 -5.42 9.35 11.15
N PRO A 380 -4.45 9.02 12.03
CA PRO A 380 -3.10 9.57 11.93
C PRO A 380 -2.37 9.14 10.65
N CYS A 381 -2.68 7.95 10.12
CA CYS A 381 -2.08 7.44 8.89
C CYS A 381 -2.61 8.21 7.67
N VAL A 382 -3.92 8.43 7.60
CA VAL A 382 -4.56 9.29 6.60
C VAL A 382 -4.00 10.71 6.68
N ALA A 383 -3.86 11.27 7.89
CA ALA A 383 -3.31 12.62 8.07
C ALA A 383 -1.86 12.76 7.58
N LEU A 384 -0.99 11.77 7.87
CA LEU A 384 0.38 11.75 7.38
C LEU A 384 0.42 11.57 5.86
N HIS A 385 -0.28 10.58 5.32
CA HIS A 385 -0.28 10.25 3.89
C HIS A 385 -0.88 11.41 3.05
N ALA A 386 -2.00 11.99 3.49
CA ALA A 386 -2.56 13.19 2.87
C ALA A 386 -1.59 14.37 2.90
N ALA A 387 -0.90 14.60 4.03
CA ALA A 387 0.08 15.68 4.13
C ALA A 387 1.29 15.46 3.21
N THR A 388 1.76 14.23 3.01
CA THR A 388 2.77 13.90 1.99
C THR A 388 2.24 14.27 0.60
N ASN A 389 1.10 13.71 0.18
CA ASN A 389 0.52 13.93 -1.15
C ASN A 389 0.11 15.39 -1.40
N ALA A 390 -0.14 16.18 -0.35
CA ALA A 390 -0.42 17.60 -0.46
C ALA A 390 0.77 18.42 -0.97
N VAL A 391 2.02 18.03 -0.68
CA VAL A 391 3.19 18.82 -1.07
C VAL A 391 3.34 18.98 -2.59
N PRO A 392 3.34 17.93 -3.43
CA PRO A 392 3.46 18.09 -4.89
C PRO A 392 2.24 18.79 -5.54
N VAL A 393 1.08 18.81 -4.87
CA VAL A 393 -0.14 19.50 -5.32
C VAL A 393 -0.11 20.99 -4.96
N LEU A 394 0.31 21.32 -3.73
CA LEU A 394 0.23 22.68 -3.16
C LEU A 394 1.54 23.48 -3.30
N VAL A 395 2.65 22.82 -3.64
CA VAL A 395 3.96 23.45 -3.89
C VAL A 395 4.36 23.21 -5.36
N PRO A 396 3.72 23.92 -6.32
CA PRO A 396 4.11 23.85 -7.72
C PRO A 396 5.46 24.58 -7.96
N PRO A 397 6.21 24.25 -9.02
CA PRO A 397 7.52 24.86 -9.30
C PRO A 397 7.44 26.37 -9.57
N GLU A 398 6.27 26.90 -9.95
CA GLU A 398 5.99 28.34 -10.08
C GLU A 398 6.05 29.07 -8.73
N LEU A 399 5.71 28.37 -7.62
CA LEU A 399 5.80 28.89 -6.26
C LEU A 399 7.19 28.66 -5.66
N LEU A 400 7.69 27.42 -5.75
CA LEU A 400 9.01 27.03 -5.25
C LEU A 400 9.57 25.86 -6.06
N ARG A 401 10.66 26.10 -6.77
CA ARG A 401 11.37 25.04 -7.52
C ARG A 401 12.17 24.17 -6.57
N LEU A 402 11.78 22.90 -6.45
CA LEU A 402 12.43 21.87 -5.66
C LEU A 402 13.01 20.80 -6.61
N PRO A 403 14.32 20.86 -6.93
CA PRO A 403 15.01 19.82 -7.69
C PRO A 403 14.79 18.45 -7.05
N GLY A 404 14.53 17.43 -7.87
CA GLY A 404 14.23 16.08 -7.41
C GLY A 404 12.86 15.91 -6.71
N VAL A 405 11.98 16.91 -6.73
CA VAL A 405 10.61 16.81 -6.18
C VAL A 405 9.54 17.26 -7.19
N ASN A 406 9.60 18.52 -7.67
CA ASN A 406 8.57 19.11 -8.53
C ASN A 406 9.09 19.67 -9.86
N VAL A 407 10.38 19.51 -10.15
CA VAL A 407 11.03 19.90 -11.40
C VAL A 407 11.29 18.65 -12.24
N VAL A 408 10.65 18.55 -13.41
CA VAL A 408 10.87 17.46 -14.38
C VAL A 408 11.89 17.89 -15.43
N SER A 409 12.94 17.10 -15.65
CA SER A 409 14.06 17.40 -16.55
C SER A 409 14.66 16.14 -17.20
N GLU A 410 15.30 16.33 -18.35
CA GLU A 410 16.09 15.28 -19.05
C GLU A 410 17.26 14.79 -18.18
N GLU A 411 17.86 15.66 -17.38
CA GLU A 411 18.84 15.30 -16.34
C GLU A 411 18.13 14.78 -15.08
N LEU A 412 18.75 13.83 -14.37
CA LEU A 412 18.28 13.36 -13.07
C LEU A 412 18.67 14.38 -12.00
N LEU A 413 17.68 14.88 -11.27
CA LEU A 413 17.88 15.84 -10.19
C LEU A 413 17.64 15.16 -8.85
N HIS A 414 18.57 15.32 -7.92
CA HIS A 414 18.45 14.90 -6.53
C HIS A 414 17.98 16.07 -5.65
N VAL A 415 17.35 15.75 -4.51
CA VAL A 415 16.93 16.76 -3.53
C VAL A 415 18.19 17.38 -2.89
N PRO A 416 18.42 18.70 -3.00
CA PRO A 416 19.65 19.29 -2.48
C PRO A 416 19.76 19.10 -0.96
N LEU A 417 20.96 18.79 -0.46
CA LEU A 417 21.19 18.47 0.96
C LEU A 417 20.69 19.55 1.94
N ALA A 418 20.73 20.82 1.51
CA ALA A 418 20.21 21.96 2.28
C ALA A 418 18.69 21.89 2.55
N TRP A 419 17.93 21.19 1.71
CA TRP A 419 16.50 20.91 1.92
C TRP A 419 16.28 19.52 2.52
N LEU A 420 17.04 18.51 2.08
CA LEU A 420 16.90 17.12 2.50
C LEU A 420 17.22 16.92 3.98
N LEU A 421 18.33 17.47 4.48
CA LEU A 421 18.77 17.23 5.87
C LEU A 421 17.81 17.84 6.91
N PRO A 422 17.32 19.10 6.76
CA PRO A 422 16.27 19.62 7.64
C PRO A 422 14.96 18.82 7.56
N ALA A 423 14.56 18.40 6.36
CA ALA A 423 13.35 17.59 6.19
C ALA A 423 13.43 16.24 6.91
N ILE A 424 14.56 15.53 6.80
CA ILE A 424 14.83 14.29 7.57
C ILE A 424 14.80 14.56 9.08
N ALA A 425 15.42 15.66 9.54
CA ALA A 425 15.44 16.01 10.96
C ALA A 425 14.04 16.31 11.51
N VAL A 426 13.22 17.08 10.79
CA VAL A 426 11.84 17.41 11.18
C VAL A 426 10.94 16.17 11.14
N ALA A 427 11.04 15.36 10.08
CA ALA A 427 10.29 14.10 9.98
C ALA A 427 10.66 13.14 11.13
N GLY A 428 11.95 12.94 11.39
CA GLY A 428 12.44 12.09 12.48
C GLY A 428 12.00 12.59 13.86
N ALA A 429 12.07 13.91 14.11
CA ALA A 429 11.60 14.51 15.36
C ALA A 429 10.07 14.36 15.53
N ALA A 430 9.28 14.63 14.49
CA ALA A 430 7.83 14.48 14.53
C ALA A 430 7.40 13.03 14.75
N LEU A 431 8.04 12.06 14.09
CA LEU A 431 7.81 10.62 14.31
C LEU A 431 8.23 10.15 15.70
N ALA A 432 9.36 10.65 16.23
CA ALA A 432 9.81 10.33 17.58
C ALA A 432 8.90 10.94 18.66
N LEU A 433 8.29 12.10 18.40
CA LEU A 433 7.27 12.70 19.26
C LEU A 433 5.94 11.95 19.16
N LEU A 434 5.51 11.52 17.96
CA LEU A 434 4.32 10.68 17.76
C LEU A 434 4.35 9.41 18.60
N ALA A 435 5.51 8.73 18.64
CA ALA A 435 5.68 7.53 19.46
C ALA A 435 5.43 7.78 20.97
N ARG A 436 5.58 9.02 21.44
CA ARG A 436 5.43 9.45 22.84
C ARG A 436 4.09 10.10 23.16
N VAL A 437 3.23 10.37 22.18
CA VAL A 437 1.88 10.92 22.45
C VAL A 437 1.09 9.86 23.22
N PRO A 438 0.42 10.20 24.33
CA PRO A 438 -0.44 9.26 25.06
C PRO A 438 -1.66 8.86 24.21
N ASP A 439 -2.23 7.71 24.53
CA ASP A 439 -3.46 7.24 23.90
C ASP A 439 -4.68 8.08 24.34
N VAL A 440 -5.77 7.98 23.58
CA VAL A 440 -7.07 8.54 23.99
C VAL A 440 -7.67 7.57 25.00
N GLU A 441 -8.01 8.07 26.19
CA GLU A 441 -8.75 7.34 27.24
C GLU A 441 -10.19 7.00 26.81
#